data_AF-U6DX41-F1
#
_entry.id   AF-U6DX41-F1
#
_cell.length_a   1.000
_cell.length_b   1.000
_cell.length_c   1.000
_cell.angle_alpha   90.00
_cell.angle_beta   90.00
_cell.angle_gamma   90.00
#
_symmetry.space_group_name_H-M   'P 1'
#
loop_
_entity.id
_entity.type
_entity.pdbx_description
1 polymer ?
#
loop_
_entity_poly.entity_id
_entity_poly.type
_entity_poly.pdbx_seq_one_letter_code
_entity_poly.pdbx_strand_id
1 'polypeptide(L)'
;ASYYEISVDDGPWEKQKSSGLNLCTGTGSKAWSFNINRVATQAVEDVLNIAKRQGNLNLPLNRELVEKVTNEYNESLLFSPEEPKILFSIREPIANRVFSSSRQRCFSSKVCVRSRCWDACMVVDGGTSFEFNDGAIASMMINKEDELRTVLLEQ
;
A
#
# COMPACT_ATOMS: atom_id res chain seq x y z
N ALA A 1 6.38 15.40 6.29
CA ALA A 1 5.17 14.57 6.33
C ALA A 1 4.11 15.21 5.45
N SER A 2 3.61 14.46 4.48
CA SER A 2 2.57 14.91 3.56
C SER A 2 1.22 14.97 4.28
N TYR A 3 0.46 16.02 4.06
CA TYR A 3 -0.94 16.17 4.46
C TYR A 3 -1.82 16.15 3.22
N TYR A 4 -2.83 15.30 3.20
CA TYR A 4 -3.78 15.14 2.12
C TYR A 4 -5.13 14.65 2.63
N GLU A 5 -6.15 14.76 1.79
CA GLU A 5 -7.43 14.09 1.97
C GLU A 5 -7.52 12.94 0.96
N ILE A 6 -7.99 11.77 1.39
CA ILE A 6 -8.17 10.60 0.53
C ILE A 6 -9.65 10.16 0.55
N SER A 7 -10.19 9.79 -0.60
CA SER A 7 -11.47 9.12 -0.76
C SER A 7 -11.25 7.83 -1.54
N VAL A 8 -11.84 6.74 -1.07
CA VAL A 8 -11.70 5.40 -1.64
C VAL A 8 -13.08 4.94 -2.07
N ASP A 9 -13.21 4.50 -3.32
CA ASP A 9 -14.46 3.99 -3.91
C ASP A 9 -15.66 4.91 -3.66
N ASP A 10 -15.46 6.21 -3.88
CA ASP A 10 -16.45 7.28 -3.66
C ASP A 10 -16.98 7.38 -2.22
N GLY A 11 -16.25 6.80 -1.27
CA GLY A 11 -16.46 6.93 0.16
C GLY A 11 -16.13 8.33 0.70
N PRO A 12 -16.32 8.55 2.01
CA PRO A 12 -16.04 9.84 2.64
C PRO A 12 -14.56 10.24 2.51
N TRP A 13 -14.32 11.55 2.44
CA TRP A 13 -12.96 12.09 2.47
C TRP A 13 -12.38 12.00 3.88
N GLU A 14 -11.25 11.31 4.01
CA GLU A 14 -10.51 11.17 5.26
C GLU A 14 -9.23 11.99 5.22
N LYS A 15 -8.96 12.73 6.31
CA LYS A 15 -7.71 13.48 6.47
C LYS A 15 -6.59 12.51 6.84
N GLN A 16 -5.50 12.55 6.08
CA GLN A 16 -4.33 11.72 6.28
C GLN A 16 -3.07 12.56 6.38
N LYS A 17 -2.22 12.20 7.35
CA LYS A 17 -0.87 12.74 7.47
C LYS A 17 0.12 11.60 7.57
N SER A 18 1.07 11.52 6.65
CA SER A 18 1.95 10.35 6.50
C SER A 18 3.27 10.73 5.82
N SER A 19 4.20 9.79 5.68
CA SER A 19 5.40 9.97 4.86
C SER A 19 5.09 9.98 3.36
N GLY A 20 3.95 9.39 2.97
CA GLY A 20 3.47 9.39 1.59
C GLY A 20 2.32 8.40 1.38
N LEU A 21 1.84 8.35 0.14
CA LEU A 21 0.83 7.42 -0.35
C LEU A 21 1.38 6.75 -1.61
N ASN A 22 1.28 5.43 -1.68
CA ASN A 22 1.60 4.64 -2.88
C ASN A 22 0.30 4.02 -3.39
N LEU A 23 0.10 4.04 -4.71
CA LEU A 23 -0.93 3.29 -5.42
C LEU A 23 -0.25 2.45 -6.48
N CYS A 24 -0.66 1.18 -6.62
CA CYS A 24 -0.11 0.30 -7.63
C CYS A 24 -1.19 -0.59 -8.27
N THR A 25 -0.95 -0.95 -9.53
CA THR A 25 -1.63 -2.04 -10.25
C THR A 25 -0.96 -3.38 -9.94
N GLY A 26 -1.49 -4.49 -10.46
CA GLY A 26 -0.91 -5.82 -10.23
C GLY A 26 0.54 -5.95 -10.71
N THR A 27 0.90 -5.33 -11.84
CA THR A 27 2.30 -5.27 -12.29
C THR A 27 3.18 -4.47 -11.30
N GLY A 28 2.67 -3.33 -10.84
CA GLY A 28 3.38 -2.48 -9.86
C GLY A 28 3.49 -3.10 -8.46
N SER A 29 2.69 -4.12 -8.16
CA SER A 29 2.71 -4.81 -6.86
C SER A 29 4.04 -5.51 -6.59
N LYS A 30 4.82 -5.86 -7.64
CA LYS A 30 6.15 -6.48 -7.55
C LYS A 30 7.30 -5.46 -7.45
N ALA A 31 7.02 -4.17 -7.60
CA ALA A 31 8.02 -3.11 -7.67
C ALA A 31 8.17 -2.34 -6.34
N TRP A 32 8.08 -1.01 -6.38
CA TRP A 32 8.19 -0.16 -5.20
C TRP A 32 7.17 -0.52 -4.12
N SER A 33 5.94 -0.87 -4.52
CA SER A 33 4.88 -1.26 -3.59
C SER A 33 5.26 -2.47 -2.72
N PHE A 34 5.86 -3.50 -3.32
CA PHE A 34 6.35 -4.66 -2.56
C PHE A 34 7.39 -4.24 -1.53
N ASN A 35 8.41 -3.50 -1.98
CA ASN A 35 9.59 -3.22 -1.16
C ASN A 35 9.28 -2.36 0.06
N ILE A 36 8.33 -1.44 -0.08
CA ILE A 36 7.89 -0.65 1.06
C ILE A 36 6.99 -1.50 1.97
N ASN A 37 6.05 -2.29 1.44
CA ASN A 37 5.04 -2.99 2.24
C ASN A 37 5.50 -4.33 2.87
N ARG A 38 6.58 -4.93 2.39
CA ARG A 38 7.08 -6.21 2.92
C ARG A 38 7.53 -6.09 4.37
N VAL A 39 7.43 -7.20 5.09
CA VAL A 39 7.96 -7.33 6.46
C VAL A 39 9.27 -8.11 6.44
N ALA A 40 10.18 -7.71 7.32
CA ALA A 40 11.38 -8.47 7.59
C ALA A 40 11.06 -9.65 8.51
N THR A 41 11.77 -10.77 8.33
CA THR A 41 11.64 -11.97 9.16
C THR A 41 11.78 -11.66 10.65
N GLN A 42 12.70 -10.77 11.02
CA GLN A 42 12.89 -10.32 12.41
C GLN A 42 11.61 -9.69 12.99
N ALA A 43 10.93 -8.82 12.23
CA ALA A 43 9.72 -8.16 12.70
C ALA A 43 8.59 -9.18 12.93
N VAL A 44 8.49 -10.20 12.07
CA VAL A 44 7.52 -11.30 12.23
C VAL A 44 7.85 -12.12 13.47
N GLU A 45 9.11 -12.46 13.69
CA GLU A 45 9.57 -13.17 14.88
C GLU A 45 9.24 -12.41 16.16
N ASP A 46 9.50 -11.11 16.20
CA ASP A 46 9.22 -10.26 17.35
C ASP A 46 7.72 -10.25 17.69
N VAL A 47 6.86 -10.07 16.68
CA VAL A 47 5.40 -10.08 16.85
C VAL A 47 4.89 -11.44 17.34
N LEU A 48 5.36 -12.54 16.75
CA LEU A 48 4.97 -13.89 17.16
C LEU A 48 5.42 -14.20 18.59
N ASN A 49 6.62 -13.76 18.99
CA ASN A 49 7.10 -13.89 20.36
C ASN A 49 6.25 -13.08 21.36
N ILE A 50 5.77 -11.89 20.98
CA ILE A 50 4.82 -11.13 21.80
C ILE A 50 3.50 -11.90 21.92
N ALA A 51 2.94 -12.40 20.82
CA ALA A 51 1.69 -13.15 20.80
C ALA A 51 1.76 -14.41 21.68
N LYS A 52 2.87 -15.14 21.63
CA LYS A 52 3.13 -16.31 22.48
C LYS A 52 3.09 -15.96 23.97
N ARG A 53 3.73 -14.85 24.36
CA ARG A 53 3.76 -14.38 25.76
C ARG A 53 2.40 -13.90 26.26
N GLN A 54 1.63 -13.22 25.42
CA GLN A 54 0.34 -12.64 25.81
C GLN A 54 -0.81 -13.66 25.76
N GLY A 55 -0.80 -14.56 24.78
CA GLY A 55 -1.89 -15.50 24.52
C GLY A 55 -1.73 -16.88 25.14
N ASN A 56 -0.66 -17.14 25.91
CA ASN A 56 -0.30 -18.49 26.37
C ASN A 56 -0.34 -19.54 25.25
N LEU A 57 0.11 -19.17 24.05
CA LEU A 57 0.06 -20.04 22.89
C LEU A 57 1.13 -21.11 23.00
N ASN A 58 0.72 -22.39 22.98
CA ASN A 58 1.63 -23.53 22.83
C ASN A 58 2.02 -23.74 21.36
N LEU A 59 2.59 -22.69 20.75
CA LEU A 59 3.12 -22.73 19.38
C LEU A 59 4.66 -22.84 19.44
N PRO A 60 5.27 -23.87 18.81
CA PRO A 60 6.71 -23.93 18.64
C PRO A 60 7.13 -22.89 17.60
N LEU A 61 7.63 -21.75 18.05
CA LEU A 61 8.21 -20.71 17.19
C LEU A 61 9.61 -21.17 16.77
N ASN A 62 9.66 -21.98 15.72
CA ASN A 62 10.91 -22.34 15.06
C ASN A 62 11.14 -21.42 13.83
N ARG A 63 12.38 -21.41 13.35
CA ARG A 63 12.79 -20.57 12.21
C ARG A 63 11.95 -20.84 10.95
N GLU A 64 11.63 -22.10 10.68
CA GLU A 64 10.85 -22.50 9.51
C GLU A 64 9.45 -21.87 9.52
N LEU A 65 8.76 -21.85 10.68
CA LEU A 65 7.45 -21.23 10.82
C LEU A 65 7.53 -19.72 10.60
N VAL A 66 8.52 -19.04 11.19
CA VAL A 66 8.70 -17.59 11.01
C VAL A 66 8.95 -17.26 9.53
N GLU A 67 9.81 -18.03 8.86
CA GLU A 67 10.07 -17.87 7.42
C GLU A 67 8.82 -18.11 6.58
N LYS A 68 8.05 -19.17 6.87
CA LYS A 68 6.78 -19.45 6.18
C LYS A 68 5.77 -18.30 6.33
N VAL A 69 5.54 -17.81 7.55
CA VAL A 69 4.63 -16.69 7.81
C VAL A 69 5.12 -15.41 7.12
N THR A 70 6.43 -15.16 7.15
CA THR A 70 7.03 -13.99 6.49
C THR A 70 6.80 -14.05 4.98
N ASN A 71 7.05 -15.21 4.37
CA ASN A 71 6.89 -15.42 2.94
C ASN A 71 5.42 -15.31 2.55
N GLU A 72 4.52 -15.97 3.26
CA GLU A 72 3.07 -15.93 2.99
C GLU A 72 2.52 -14.50 3.11
N TYR A 73 2.91 -13.75 4.14
CA TYR A 73 2.53 -12.34 4.24
C TYR A 73 3.06 -11.52 3.06
N ASN A 74 4.33 -11.68 2.69
CA ASN A 74 4.92 -10.91 1.60
C ASN A 74 4.32 -11.29 0.24
N GLU A 75 4.03 -12.57 0.00
CA GLU A 75 3.32 -13.07 -1.18
C GLU A 75 1.89 -12.50 -1.26
N SER A 76 1.22 -12.31 -0.12
CA SER A 76 -0.11 -11.68 -0.08
C SER A 76 -0.15 -10.22 -0.56
N LEU A 77 1.01 -9.56 -0.65
CA LEU A 77 1.13 -8.21 -1.23
C LEU A 77 1.09 -8.24 -2.76
N LEU A 78 1.30 -9.41 -3.36
CA LEU A 78 1.29 -9.61 -4.80
C LEU A 78 -0.12 -9.95 -5.27
N PHE A 79 -0.51 -9.40 -6.42
CA PHE A 79 -1.79 -9.70 -7.04
C PHE A 79 -1.64 -9.68 -8.56
N SER A 80 -2.61 -10.27 -9.26
CA SER A 80 -2.46 -10.47 -10.71
C SER A 80 -2.48 -9.13 -11.45
N PRO A 81 -1.62 -8.94 -12.48
CA PRO A 81 -1.72 -7.82 -13.41
C PRO A 81 -3.10 -7.67 -14.05
N GLU A 82 -3.83 -8.78 -14.21
CA GLU A 82 -5.16 -8.84 -14.83
C GLU A 82 -6.29 -8.41 -13.90
N GLU A 83 -6.03 -8.22 -12.60
CA GLU A 83 -7.06 -7.80 -11.67
C GLU A 83 -7.31 -6.29 -11.80
N PRO A 84 -8.55 -5.85 -12.09
CA PRO A 84 -8.89 -4.44 -12.30
C PRO A 84 -9.05 -3.70 -10.95
N LYS A 85 -8.06 -3.84 -10.07
CA LYS A 85 -8.03 -3.22 -8.75
C LYS A 85 -6.71 -2.49 -8.49
N ILE A 86 -6.79 -1.43 -7.71
CA ILE A 86 -5.66 -0.65 -7.24
C ILE A 86 -5.42 -1.01 -5.78
N LEU A 87 -4.17 -1.33 -5.45
CA LEU A 87 -3.72 -1.41 -4.06
C LEU A 87 -3.14 -0.06 -3.67
N PHE A 88 -3.77 0.62 -2.72
CA PHE A 88 -3.16 1.78 -2.07
C PHE A 88 -2.50 1.38 -0.75
N SER A 89 -1.41 2.05 -0.40
CA SER A 89 -0.76 1.92 0.91
C SER A 89 -0.27 3.27 1.43
N ILE A 90 -0.67 3.62 2.65
CA ILE A 90 -0.28 4.82 3.39
C ILE A 90 0.99 4.50 4.19
N ARG A 91 2.03 5.31 4.03
CA ARG A 91 3.34 5.09 4.64
C ARG A 91 3.52 5.87 5.92
N GLU A 92 3.76 5.16 7.02
CA GLU A 92 4.02 5.76 8.35
C GLU A 92 2.94 6.79 8.72
N PRO A 93 1.67 6.36 8.82
CA PRO A 93 0.57 7.27 9.15
C PRO A 93 0.75 7.84 10.56
N ILE A 94 0.50 9.14 10.69
CA ILE A 94 0.41 9.82 11.98
C ILE A 94 -1.03 9.73 12.45
N ALA A 95 -1.29 8.93 13.48
CA ALA A 95 -2.62 8.79 14.08
C ALA A 95 -2.75 9.69 15.33
N ASN A 96 -3.78 10.53 15.37
CA ASN A 96 -4.14 11.34 16.54
C ASN A 96 -5.62 11.74 16.49
N ARG A 97 -6.06 12.70 17.31
CA ARG A 97 -7.47 13.16 17.34
C ARG A 97 -7.96 13.74 15.99
N VAL A 98 -7.07 14.22 15.15
CA VAL A 98 -7.38 14.86 13.86
C VAL A 98 -7.21 13.89 12.69
N PHE A 99 -6.21 13.01 12.75
CA PHE A 99 -5.87 12.07 11.69
C PHE A 99 -6.18 10.65 12.13
N SER A 100 -7.15 10.00 11.49
CA SER A 100 -7.48 8.61 11.72
C SER A 100 -6.85 7.73 10.64
N SER A 101 -6.05 6.73 11.05
CA SER A 101 -5.55 5.69 10.13
C SER A 101 -6.43 4.45 10.26
N SER A 102 -7.65 4.51 9.73
CA SER A 102 -8.58 3.36 9.77
C SER A 102 -8.02 2.16 8.99
N ARG A 103 -7.34 2.43 7.86
CA ARG A 103 -6.70 1.42 7.00
C ARG A 103 -5.39 1.94 6.43
N GLN A 104 -4.30 1.22 6.68
CA GLN A 104 -3.00 1.56 6.09
C GLN A 104 -2.86 1.05 4.65
N ARG A 105 -3.64 0.04 4.27
CA ARG A 105 -3.59 -0.59 2.95
C ARG A 105 -4.93 -1.22 2.63
N CYS A 106 -5.41 -1.06 1.40
CA CYS A 106 -6.63 -1.71 0.93
C CYS A 106 -6.64 -1.79 -0.60
N PHE A 107 -7.33 -2.81 -1.12
CA PHE A 107 -7.73 -2.84 -2.53
C PHE A 107 -8.93 -1.93 -2.74
N SER A 108 -8.98 -1.32 -3.91
CA SER A 108 -10.02 -0.37 -4.32
C SER A 108 -10.14 -0.35 -5.84
N SER A 109 -11.27 0.11 -6.36
CA SER A 109 -11.48 0.36 -7.79
C SER A 109 -11.11 1.80 -8.17
N LYS A 110 -11.26 2.73 -7.20
CA LYS A 110 -11.00 4.16 -7.38
C LYS A 110 -10.40 4.75 -6.11
N VAL A 111 -9.38 5.59 -6.29
CA VAL A 111 -8.81 6.41 -5.22
C VAL A 111 -8.72 7.85 -5.69
N CYS A 112 -9.26 8.76 -4.90
CA CYS A 112 -9.14 10.20 -5.10
C CYS A 112 -8.28 10.79 -3.99
N VAL A 113 -7.34 11.65 -4.35
CA VAL A 113 -6.43 12.30 -3.43
C VAL A 113 -6.49 13.79 -3.66
N ARG A 114 -6.68 14.57 -2.59
CA ARG A 114 -6.53 16.02 -2.60
C ARG A 114 -5.33 16.41 -1.76
N SER A 115 -4.35 17.05 -2.37
CA SER A 115 -3.18 17.54 -1.65
C SER A 115 -3.54 18.71 -0.75
N ARG A 116 -2.89 18.73 0.43
CA ARG A 116 -2.86 19.85 1.37
C ARG A 116 -1.42 20.29 1.67
N CYS A 117 -0.48 19.93 0.79
CA CYS A 117 0.94 20.21 0.95
C CYS A 117 1.35 21.44 0.14
N TRP A 118 2.29 22.24 0.63
CA TRP A 118 2.81 23.37 -0.16
C TRP A 118 3.81 22.96 -1.24
N ASP A 119 4.58 21.91 -0.98
CA ASP A 119 5.60 21.37 -1.87
C ASP A 119 5.51 19.85 -1.85
N ALA A 120 4.60 19.32 -2.67
CA ALA A 120 4.42 17.88 -2.83
C ALA A 120 4.54 17.50 -4.30
N CYS A 121 4.89 16.23 -4.51
CA CYS A 121 5.15 15.67 -5.81
C CYS A 121 4.37 14.37 -5.97
N MET A 122 3.78 14.18 -7.14
CA MET A 122 3.23 12.91 -7.59
C MET A 122 4.17 12.31 -8.63
N VAL A 123 4.61 11.07 -8.41
CA VAL A 123 5.48 10.34 -9.34
C VAL A 123 4.72 9.18 -9.95
N VAL A 124 4.75 9.08 -11.28
CA VAL A 124 4.10 8.02 -12.06
C VAL A 124 5.19 7.12 -12.66
N ASP A 125 5.05 5.81 -12.45
CA ASP A 125 5.94 4.74 -12.93
C ASP A 125 7.43 4.93 -12.61
N GLY A 126 7.75 5.76 -11.62
CA GLY A 126 9.13 6.09 -11.25
C GLY A 126 9.88 6.96 -12.28
N GLY A 127 9.21 7.39 -13.36
CA GLY A 127 9.84 8.15 -14.44
C GLY A 127 9.40 9.61 -14.52
N THR A 128 8.09 9.88 -14.37
CA THR A 128 7.55 11.23 -14.54
C THR A 128 7.05 11.79 -13.22
N SER A 129 7.42 13.04 -12.91
CA SER A 129 6.98 13.75 -11.72
C SER A 129 6.11 14.96 -12.06
N PHE A 130 5.11 15.21 -11.23
CA PHE A 130 4.21 16.35 -11.31
C PHE A 130 4.17 17.08 -9.97
N GLU A 131 4.13 18.41 -10.01
CA GLU A 131 3.78 19.18 -8.81
C GLU A 131 2.37 18.80 -8.36
N PHE A 132 2.22 18.57 -7.06
CA PHE A 132 0.98 18.13 -6.45
C PHE A 132 0.70 18.91 -5.17
N ASN A 133 0.72 20.24 -5.29
CA ASN A 133 0.60 21.19 -4.19
C ASN A 133 -0.86 21.40 -3.75
N ASP A 134 -1.07 22.22 -2.72
CA ASP A 134 -2.35 22.40 -2.03
C ASP A 134 -3.49 22.70 -3.01
N GLY A 135 -4.60 21.98 -2.84
CA GLY A 135 -5.75 22.07 -3.71
C GLY A 135 -5.70 21.19 -4.96
N ALA A 136 -4.53 20.67 -5.36
CA ALA A 136 -4.44 19.70 -6.45
C ALA A 136 -5.22 18.42 -6.12
N ILE A 137 -5.92 17.88 -7.12
CA ILE A 137 -6.72 16.65 -6.98
C ILE A 137 -6.30 15.67 -8.07
N ALA A 138 -5.98 14.44 -7.66
CA ALA A 138 -5.74 13.31 -8.54
C ALA A 138 -6.82 12.26 -8.30
N SER A 139 -7.31 11.66 -9.39
CA SER A 139 -8.23 10.52 -9.35
C SER A 139 -7.60 9.37 -10.13
N MET A 140 -7.39 8.25 -9.45
CA MET A 140 -6.79 7.05 -10.00
C MET A 140 -7.86 5.97 -10.07
N MET A 141 -8.06 5.42 -11.26
CA MET A 141 -9.01 4.35 -11.52
C MET A 141 -8.47 3.45 -12.63
N ILE A 142 -8.92 2.21 -12.67
CA ILE A 142 -8.58 1.29 -13.77
C ILE A 142 -9.72 1.33 -14.78
N ASN A 143 -9.38 1.61 -16.03
CA ASN A 143 -10.27 1.53 -17.16
C ASN A 143 -9.82 0.38 -18.07
N LYS A 144 -10.76 -0.52 -18.42
CA LYS A 144 -10.45 -1.67 -19.29
C LYS A 144 -10.07 -1.26 -20.71
N GLU A 145 -10.54 -0.10 -21.16
CA GLU A 145 -10.21 0.40 -22.50
C GLU A 145 -8.74 0.84 -22.61
N ASP A 146 -8.09 1.13 -21.47
CA ASP A 146 -6.70 1.56 -21.36
C ASP A 146 -5.74 0.38 -21.04
N GLU A 147 -6.21 -0.87 -21.18
CA GLU A 147 -5.42 -2.06 -20.86
C GLU A 147 -4.22 -2.22 -21.80
N LEU A 148 -3.03 -2.39 -21.21
CA LEU A 148 -1.80 -2.62 -21.96
C LEU A 148 -1.78 -4.06 -22.49
N ARG A 149 -1.50 -4.21 -23.79
CA ARG A 149 -1.31 -5.53 -24.41
C ARG A 149 0.11 -6.04 -24.16
N THR A 150 0.23 -7.15 -23.45
CA THR A 150 1.51 -7.80 -23.19
C THR A 150 1.68 -9.00 -24.12
N VAL A 151 2.78 -9.07 -24.86
CA VAL A 151 3.15 -10.24 -25.67
C VAL A 151 3.87 -11.24 -24.76
N LEU A 152 3.34 -12.46 -24.67
CA LEU A 152 3.99 -13.58 -23.99
C LEU A 152 4.74 -14.40 -25.04
N LEU A 153 6.06 -14.52 -24.86
CA LEU A 153 6.89 -15.37 -25.70
C LEU A 153 7.05 -16.72 -24.99
N GLU A 154 6.74 -17.81 -25.69
CA GLU A 154 7.03 -19.17 -25.21
C GLU A 154 8.55 -19.36 -25.12
N GLN A 155 9.02 -19.92 -24.01
CA GLN A 155 10.42 -20.33 -23.82
C GLN A 155 10.61 -21.78 -24.22
#